data_AF-A0A7V2MD01-F1
#
_entry.id   AF-A0A7V2MD01-F1
#
_cell.length_a   1.000
_cell.length_b   1.000
_cell.length_c   1.000
_cell.angle_alpha   90.00
_cell.angle_beta   90.00
_cell.angle_gamma   90.00
#
_symmetry.space_group_name_H-M   'P 1'
#
loop_
_entity.id
_entity.type
_entity.pdbx_description
1 polymer ?
#
loop_
_entity_poly.entity_id
_entity_poly.type
_entity_poly.pdbx_seq_one_letter_code
_entity_poly.pdbx_strand_id
1 'polypeptide(L)'
;MALASTHRASRRGVSMPYLLVTLSGLFAIISLAVDFGRVQIAKTQLRAAADNIARYAASGLAQGVSTTQSRATTAAADNKVDGQSLSIDVNTDLEFGVWDSSARTFTVLTGASRASATAVRVTVRRTAARGNPVPTVFAALLGRHSVDVTATAIAARGLVIAPVVDADACPWLAGMPNGSQVAGYGGNTTPAVAPAQSPLLVSGLPITPGGKLYFRQTSGTTSYQDAANYGPDGNTGFIVAQQAVNGINTTKGPLNSLVGIFLDDRAPNTWAQAASLDFSTAASRDFTTLSPGLKQVFFIGDGLNSSGQLQEFVIPAGATRFYLGIMDEKGWWWDNTGTLSTSMLNDKVTLVQ
;
A
#
# COMPACT_ATOMS: atom_id res chain seq x y z
N MET A 1 2.75 -89.23 58.35
CA MET A 1 3.45 -88.58 57.22
C MET A 1 2.39 -88.23 56.18
N ALA A 2 1.83 -87.02 56.24
CA ALA A 2 0.80 -86.53 55.31
C ALA A 2 1.17 -85.11 54.88
N LEU A 3 1.14 -84.86 53.58
CA LEU A 3 1.71 -83.71 52.89
C LEU A 3 0.98 -82.39 53.20
N ALA A 4 1.75 -81.34 53.48
CA ALA A 4 1.27 -79.97 53.60
C ALA A 4 0.95 -79.39 52.20
N SER A 5 -0.31 -79.03 51.95
CA SER A 5 -0.69 -78.29 50.74
C SER A 5 -0.25 -76.83 50.87
N THR A 6 0.69 -76.41 50.03
CA THR A 6 1.09 -75.00 49.92
C THR A 6 0.16 -74.27 48.96
N HIS A 7 -0.86 -73.59 49.48
CA HIS A 7 -1.64 -72.64 48.69
C HIS A 7 -0.76 -71.41 48.36
N ARG A 8 -0.26 -71.34 47.13
CA ARG A 8 0.30 -70.09 46.59
C ARG A 8 -0.83 -69.11 46.33
N ALA A 9 -1.01 -68.14 47.23
CA ALA A 9 -1.89 -66.99 46.99
C ALA A 9 -1.38 -66.22 45.75
N SER A 10 -2.04 -66.38 44.61
CA SER A 10 -1.70 -65.62 43.42
C SER A 10 -2.08 -64.15 43.63
N ARG A 11 -1.08 -63.29 43.85
CA ARG A 11 -1.21 -61.83 43.77
C ARG A 11 -1.38 -61.41 42.31
N ARG A 12 -2.57 -61.63 41.74
CA ARG A 12 -2.92 -61.23 40.36
C ARG A 12 -4.24 -60.47 40.41
N GLY A 13 -4.16 -59.15 40.57
CA GLY A 13 -5.35 -58.28 40.62
C GLY A 13 -5.05 -56.81 40.92
N VAL A 14 -3.99 -56.51 41.69
CA VAL A 14 -3.63 -55.12 42.06
C VAL A 14 -3.12 -54.29 40.88
N SER A 15 -2.61 -54.90 39.81
CA SER A 15 -2.12 -54.20 38.61
C SER A 15 -3.22 -53.66 37.70
N MET A 16 -4.44 -54.22 37.77
CA MET A 16 -5.57 -53.82 36.90
C MET A 16 -6.03 -52.36 37.14
N PRO A 17 -6.25 -51.89 38.39
CA PRO A 17 -6.61 -50.50 38.64
C PRO A 17 -5.54 -49.50 38.17
N TYR A 18 -4.27 -49.78 38.42
CA TYR A 18 -3.17 -48.90 37.96
C TYR A 18 -3.10 -48.85 36.43
N LEU A 19 -3.23 -49.99 35.76
CA LEU A 19 -3.24 -50.04 34.29
C LEU A 19 -4.40 -49.21 33.71
N LEU A 20 -5.61 -49.33 34.29
CA LEU A 20 -6.78 -48.58 33.86
C LEU A 20 -6.58 -47.06 34.04
N VAL A 21 -6.06 -46.62 35.18
CA VAL A 21 -5.78 -45.21 35.45
C VAL A 21 -4.70 -44.67 34.50
N THR A 22 -3.60 -45.41 34.32
CA THR A 22 -2.50 -44.98 33.44
C THR A 22 -2.92 -44.95 31.97
N LEU A 23 -3.65 -45.96 31.48
CA LEU A 23 -4.19 -45.97 30.12
C LEU A 23 -5.17 -44.80 29.92
N SER A 24 -6.06 -44.54 30.88
CA SER A 24 -6.98 -43.41 30.80
C SER A 24 -6.24 -42.06 30.74
N GLY A 25 -5.19 -41.91 31.55
CA GLY A 25 -4.33 -40.73 31.52
C GLY A 25 -3.59 -40.56 30.19
N LEU A 26 -3.05 -41.64 29.62
CA LEU A 26 -2.40 -41.62 28.30
C LEU A 26 -3.38 -41.26 27.18
N PHE A 27 -4.59 -41.84 27.19
CA PHE A 27 -5.64 -41.49 26.23
C PHE A 27 -6.07 -40.03 26.36
N ALA A 28 -6.15 -39.48 27.57
CA ALA A 28 -6.45 -38.07 27.79
C ALA A 28 -5.38 -37.13 27.19
N ILE A 29 -4.10 -37.48 27.31
CA ILE A 29 -3.00 -36.70 26.73
C ILE A 29 -3.03 -36.78 25.20
N ILE A 30 -3.22 -37.98 24.64
CA ILE A 30 -3.31 -38.19 23.18
C ILE A 30 -4.52 -37.43 22.60
N SER A 31 -5.66 -37.49 23.28
CA SER A 31 -6.88 -36.73 22.99
C SER A 31 -6.60 -35.24 22.87
N LEU A 32 -5.95 -34.68 23.88
CA LEU A 32 -5.62 -33.25 23.91
C LEU A 32 -4.70 -32.88 22.75
N ALA A 33 -3.72 -33.73 22.44
CA ALA A 33 -2.79 -33.50 21.33
C ALA A 33 -3.49 -33.46 19.97
N VAL A 34 -4.47 -34.34 19.72
CA VAL A 34 -5.21 -34.38 18.45
C VAL A 34 -6.10 -33.15 18.29
N ASP A 35 -6.88 -32.80 19.32
CA ASP A 35 -7.76 -31.62 19.27
C ASP A 35 -6.94 -30.33 19.15
N PHE A 36 -5.82 -30.23 19.87
CA PHE A 36 -4.89 -29.12 19.75
C PHE A 36 -4.35 -29.00 18.32
N GLY A 37 -3.89 -30.12 17.73
CA GLY A 37 -3.40 -30.15 16.36
C GLY A 37 -4.42 -29.63 15.36
N ARG A 38 -5.68 -30.08 15.45
CA ARG A 38 -6.78 -29.61 14.59
C ARG A 38 -7.05 -28.12 14.76
N VAL A 39 -7.08 -27.62 16.00
CA VAL A 39 -7.28 -26.19 16.29
C VAL A 39 -6.13 -25.34 15.72
N GLN A 40 -4.88 -25.81 15.80
CA GLN A 40 -3.74 -25.10 15.20
C GLN A 40 -3.80 -25.07 13.67
N ILE A 41 -4.23 -26.16 13.02
CA ILE A 41 -4.47 -26.18 11.57
C ILE A 41 -5.57 -25.18 11.21
N ALA A 42 -6.70 -25.21 11.91
CA ALA A 42 -7.81 -24.29 11.67
C ALA A 42 -7.37 -22.83 11.86
N LYS A 43 -6.58 -22.53 12.90
CA LYS A 43 -6.03 -21.20 13.15
C LYS A 43 -5.08 -20.74 12.03
N THR A 44 -4.25 -21.66 11.51
CA THR A 44 -3.31 -21.36 10.42
C THR A 44 -4.05 -21.10 9.11
N GLN A 45 -5.03 -21.93 8.78
CA GLN A 45 -5.92 -21.73 7.63
C GLN A 45 -6.70 -20.43 7.74
N LEU A 46 -7.19 -20.09 8.93
CA LEU A 46 -7.92 -18.86 9.18
C LEU A 46 -7.04 -17.61 8.98
N ARG A 47 -5.76 -17.66 9.38
CA ARG A 47 -4.80 -16.58 9.11
C ARG A 47 -4.54 -16.42 7.61
N ALA A 48 -4.28 -17.51 6.90
CA ALA A 48 -4.11 -17.47 5.45
C ALA A 48 -5.36 -16.94 4.72
N ALA A 49 -6.55 -17.32 5.18
CA ALA A 49 -7.80 -16.80 4.67
C ALA A 49 -7.95 -15.28 4.94
N ALA A 50 -7.64 -14.81 6.14
CA ALA A 50 -7.66 -13.39 6.49
C ALA A 50 -6.77 -12.58 5.53
N ASP A 51 -5.54 -13.05 5.33
CA ASP A 51 -4.54 -12.44 4.47
C ASP A 51 -4.99 -12.37 3.00
N ASN A 52 -5.55 -13.46 2.48
CA ASN A 52 -6.10 -13.53 1.13
C ASN A 52 -7.28 -12.55 0.95
N ILE A 53 -8.24 -12.59 1.87
CA ILE A 53 -9.43 -11.73 1.83
C ILE A 53 -9.03 -10.26 1.92
N ALA A 54 -8.14 -9.89 2.85
CA ALA A 54 -7.69 -8.51 3.00
C ALA A 54 -7.04 -8.00 1.71
N ARG A 55 -6.14 -8.78 1.10
CA ARG A 55 -5.49 -8.39 -0.17
C ARG A 55 -6.49 -8.23 -1.31
N TYR A 56 -7.37 -9.21 -1.52
CA TYR A 56 -8.31 -9.12 -2.63
C TYR A 56 -9.36 -8.01 -2.41
N ALA A 57 -9.81 -7.81 -1.17
CA ALA A 57 -10.66 -6.67 -0.81
C ALA A 57 -9.95 -5.33 -1.09
N ALA A 58 -8.72 -5.15 -0.60
CA ALA A 58 -7.96 -3.92 -0.81
C ALA A 58 -7.73 -3.59 -2.30
N SER A 59 -7.66 -4.59 -3.18
CA SER A 59 -7.59 -4.35 -4.63
C SER A 59 -8.82 -3.64 -5.19
N GLY A 60 -9.97 -3.75 -4.49
CA GLY A 60 -11.25 -3.14 -4.83
C GLY A 60 -11.39 -1.67 -4.38
N LEU A 61 -10.46 -1.16 -3.56
CA LEU A 61 -10.57 0.17 -2.95
C LEU A 61 -10.65 1.29 -4.00
N ALA A 62 -10.00 1.11 -5.15
CA ALA A 62 -10.04 2.06 -6.25
C ALA A 62 -11.41 2.14 -6.94
N GLN A 63 -12.18 1.06 -6.90
CA GLN A 63 -13.51 0.96 -7.51
C GLN A 63 -14.64 1.23 -6.50
N GLY A 64 -14.28 1.69 -5.30
CA GLY A 64 -15.21 2.09 -4.26
C GLY A 64 -15.66 0.96 -3.32
N VAL A 65 -16.57 1.33 -2.42
CA VAL A 65 -16.97 0.52 -1.27
C VAL A 65 -17.66 -0.79 -1.68
N SER A 66 -18.58 -0.72 -2.64
CA SER A 66 -19.36 -1.89 -3.09
C SER A 66 -18.47 -2.97 -3.73
N THR A 67 -17.56 -2.56 -4.61
CA THR A 67 -16.59 -3.47 -5.25
C THR A 67 -15.66 -4.11 -4.21
N THR A 68 -15.18 -3.32 -3.24
CA THR A 68 -14.34 -3.83 -2.14
C THR A 68 -15.06 -4.88 -1.31
N GLN A 69 -16.33 -4.65 -0.96
CA GLN A 69 -17.16 -5.61 -0.24
C GLN A 69 -17.40 -6.90 -1.03
N SER A 70 -17.73 -6.78 -2.33
CA SER A 70 -17.93 -7.92 -3.22
C SER A 70 -16.66 -8.77 -3.39
N ARG A 71 -15.49 -8.14 -3.50
CA ARG A 71 -14.22 -8.86 -3.54
C ARG A 71 -13.93 -9.57 -2.21
N ALA A 72 -14.21 -8.92 -1.08
CA ALA A 72 -14.03 -9.53 0.23
C ALA A 72 -14.89 -10.80 0.39
N THR A 73 -16.17 -10.77 0.00
CA THR A 73 -17.06 -11.94 0.09
C THR A 73 -16.67 -13.04 -0.88
N THR A 74 -16.24 -12.69 -2.10
CA THR A 74 -15.74 -13.65 -3.10
C THR A 74 -14.50 -14.39 -2.56
N ALA A 75 -13.49 -13.64 -2.09
CA ALA A 75 -12.32 -14.27 -1.50
C ALA A 75 -12.69 -15.10 -0.25
N ALA A 76 -13.65 -14.67 0.56
CA ALA A 76 -14.08 -15.47 1.71
C ALA A 76 -14.61 -16.84 1.28
N ALA A 77 -15.47 -16.88 0.26
CA ALA A 77 -16.06 -18.11 -0.25
C ALA A 77 -15.03 -19.09 -0.85
N ASP A 78 -13.95 -18.57 -1.44
CA ASP A 78 -12.85 -19.36 -2.02
C ASP A 78 -11.96 -20.01 -0.95
N ASN A 79 -11.98 -19.51 0.29
CA ASN A 79 -11.18 -20.05 1.38
C ASN A 79 -11.94 -21.11 2.19
N LYS A 80 -11.22 -22.16 2.59
CA LYS A 80 -11.73 -23.21 3.48
C LYS A 80 -10.95 -23.26 4.78
N VAL A 81 -11.66 -23.42 5.88
CA VAL A 81 -11.10 -23.64 7.22
C VAL A 81 -11.69 -24.91 7.78
N ASP A 82 -10.84 -25.87 8.15
CA ASP A 82 -11.26 -27.18 8.65
C ASP A 82 -12.28 -27.86 7.69
N GLY A 83 -12.02 -27.75 6.38
CA GLY A 83 -12.85 -28.32 5.31
C GLY A 83 -14.14 -27.57 4.98
N GLN A 84 -14.52 -26.55 5.77
CA GLN A 84 -15.74 -25.76 5.56
C GLN A 84 -15.42 -24.44 4.85
N SER A 85 -16.27 -24.04 3.90
CA SER A 85 -16.16 -22.72 3.27
C SER A 85 -16.35 -21.60 4.29
N LEU A 86 -15.57 -20.55 4.15
CA LEU A 86 -15.63 -19.38 5.02
C LEU A 86 -16.65 -18.36 4.49
N SER A 87 -17.32 -17.68 5.40
CA SER A 87 -18.16 -16.52 5.11
C SER A 87 -17.82 -15.39 6.06
N ILE A 88 -17.99 -14.15 5.58
CA ILE A 88 -17.81 -12.93 6.37
C ILE A 88 -19.09 -12.09 6.28
N ASP A 89 -19.37 -11.35 7.34
CA ASP A 89 -20.35 -10.27 7.34
C ASP A 89 -19.63 -8.96 7.05
N VAL A 90 -19.86 -8.39 5.86
CA VAL A 90 -19.19 -7.17 5.39
C VAL A 90 -19.44 -5.92 6.24
N ASN A 91 -20.40 -5.95 7.16
CA ASN A 91 -20.69 -4.82 8.05
C ASN A 91 -19.91 -4.90 9.37
N THR A 92 -19.49 -6.09 9.78
CA THR A 92 -18.84 -6.34 11.09
C THR A 92 -17.43 -6.94 10.98
N ASP A 93 -17.14 -7.60 9.86
CA ASP A 93 -15.87 -8.28 9.61
C ASP A 93 -14.95 -7.49 8.67
N LEU A 94 -15.47 -6.49 7.95
CA LEU A 94 -14.72 -5.69 6.98
C LEU A 94 -14.78 -4.20 7.35
N GLU A 95 -13.67 -3.68 7.81
CA GLU A 95 -13.50 -2.26 8.16
C GLU A 95 -12.69 -1.55 7.09
N PHE A 96 -13.12 -0.36 6.71
CA PHE A 96 -12.43 0.52 5.77
C PHE A 96 -11.64 1.54 6.59
N GLY A 97 -10.46 1.92 6.12
CA GLY A 97 -9.62 2.82 6.90
C GLY A 97 -8.45 3.41 6.15
N VAL A 98 -7.62 4.10 6.93
CA VAL A 98 -6.30 4.59 6.52
C VAL A 98 -5.26 3.86 7.38
N TRP A 99 -4.20 3.39 6.73
CA TRP A 99 -3.05 2.82 7.41
C TRP A 99 -1.93 3.86 7.50
N ASP A 100 -1.52 4.17 8.72
CA ASP A 100 -0.29 4.93 8.97
C ASP A 100 0.87 3.95 9.17
N SER A 101 1.80 3.91 8.21
CA SER A 101 2.96 3.01 8.26
C SER A 101 4.01 3.40 9.29
N SER A 102 4.09 4.68 9.65
CA SER A 102 5.06 5.20 10.63
C SER A 102 4.58 4.92 12.06
N ALA A 103 3.30 5.20 12.32
CA ALA A 103 2.66 4.95 13.61
C ALA A 103 2.15 3.51 13.77
N ARG A 104 2.20 2.69 12.72
CA ARG A 104 1.61 1.33 12.65
C ARG A 104 0.17 1.29 13.16
N THR A 105 -0.61 2.27 12.73
CA THR A 105 -1.96 2.51 13.26
C THR A 105 -2.98 2.45 12.12
N PHE A 106 -4.06 1.70 12.35
CA PHE A 106 -5.21 1.65 11.46
C PHE A 106 -6.34 2.51 11.99
N THR A 107 -6.70 3.55 11.24
CA THR A 107 -7.80 4.45 11.57
C THR A 107 -9.03 4.06 10.76
N VAL A 108 -10.10 3.67 11.46
CA VAL A 108 -11.37 3.25 10.83
C VAL A 108 -12.09 4.47 10.25
N LEU A 109 -12.60 4.33 9.03
CA LEU A 109 -13.49 5.27 8.36
C LEU A 109 -14.91 4.69 8.29
N THR A 110 -15.91 5.52 8.58
CA THR A 110 -17.33 5.14 8.59
C THR A 110 -18.16 6.05 7.68
N GLY A 111 -19.40 5.65 7.38
CA GLY A 111 -20.32 6.42 6.54
C GLY A 111 -19.73 6.74 5.15
N ALA A 112 -19.93 7.97 4.68
CA ALA A 112 -19.44 8.43 3.38
C ALA A 112 -17.91 8.45 3.28
N SER A 113 -17.20 8.61 4.41
CA SER A 113 -15.72 8.64 4.44
C SER A 113 -15.08 7.32 4.00
N ARG A 114 -15.83 6.21 3.95
CA ARG A 114 -15.32 4.93 3.43
C ARG A 114 -14.84 5.03 1.97
N ALA A 115 -15.35 6.00 1.20
CA ALA A 115 -14.93 6.22 -0.18
C ALA A 115 -13.47 6.71 -0.31
N SER A 116 -12.89 7.30 0.74
CA SER A 116 -11.50 7.74 0.76
C SER A 116 -10.52 6.74 1.39
N ALA A 117 -11.00 5.54 1.72
CA ALA A 117 -10.17 4.52 2.36
C ALA A 117 -8.99 4.08 1.48
N THR A 118 -7.82 3.92 2.12
CA THR A 118 -6.58 3.43 1.51
C THR A 118 -6.18 2.06 2.03
N ALA A 119 -6.87 1.56 3.05
CA ALA A 119 -6.67 0.25 3.62
C ALA A 119 -8.00 -0.40 4.04
N VAL A 120 -7.98 -1.72 4.17
CA VAL A 120 -9.06 -2.50 4.78
C VAL A 120 -8.49 -3.40 5.88
N ARG A 121 -9.25 -3.56 6.96
CA ARG A 121 -9.01 -4.55 7.99
C ARG A 121 -10.11 -5.59 7.94
N VAL A 122 -9.71 -6.85 7.85
CA VAL A 122 -10.63 -7.99 7.78
C VAL A 122 -10.45 -8.82 9.04
N THR A 123 -11.55 -9.18 9.70
CA THR A 123 -11.56 -10.12 10.81
C THR A 123 -12.42 -11.33 10.49
N VAL A 124 -11.79 -12.49 10.38
CA VAL A 124 -12.45 -13.76 10.08
C VAL A 124 -12.62 -14.58 11.35
N ARG A 125 -13.78 -15.23 11.49
CA ARG A 125 -14.24 -15.82 12.76
C ARG A 125 -14.85 -17.21 12.54
N ARG A 126 -14.41 -18.17 13.33
CA ARG A 126 -15.05 -19.48 13.56
C ARG A 126 -15.39 -19.55 15.05
N THR A 127 -16.62 -19.16 15.40
CA THR A 127 -17.00 -18.96 16.80
C THR A 127 -18.38 -19.53 17.10
N ALA A 128 -18.63 -19.85 18.37
CA ALA A 128 -19.94 -20.27 18.84
C ALA A 128 -21.02 -19.22 18.53
N ALA A 129 -20.68 -17.92 18.67
CA ALA A 129 -21.56 -16.81 18.33
C ALA A 129 -21.96 -16.76 16.85
N ARG A 130 -21.11 -17.26 15.94
CA ARG A 130 -21.42 -17.39 14.50
C ARG A 130 -21.99 -18.76 14.13
N GLY A 131 -22.26 -19.62 15.11
CA GLY A 131 -22.76 -20.98 14.89
C GLY A 131 -21.78 -21.90 14.16
N ASN A 132 -20.50 -21.52 14.08
CA ASN A 132 -19.48 -22.25 13.33
C ASN A 132 -18.13 -22.42 14.10
N PRO A 133 -18.11 -22.76 15.40
CA PRO A 133 -16.86 -22.97 16.11
C PRO A 133 -16.08 -24.18 15.57
N VAL A 134 -14.82 -24.34 15.96
CA VAL A 134 -14.05 -25.55 15.61
C VAL A 134 -14.45 -26.67 16.57
N PRO A 135 -15.07 -27.77 16.09
CA PRO A 135 -15.47 -28.86 16.97
C PRO A 135 -14.27 -29.62 17.50
N THR A 136 -14.32 -29.98 18.77
CA THR A 136 -13.35 -30.87 19.42
C THR A 136 -13.96 -32.26 19.51
N VAL A 137 -13.16 -33.29 19.27
CA VAL A 137 -13.64 -34.68 19.27
C VAL A 137 -13.46 -35.30 20.65
N PHE A 138 -12.30 -35.10 21.27
CA PHE A 138 -11.98 -35.79 22.51
C PHE A 138 -12.10 -34.88 23.75
N ALA A 139 -11.79 -33.59 23.63
CA ALA A 139 -12.10 -32.61 24.67
C ALA A 139 -13.62 -32.51 24.93
N ALA A 140 -14.44 -32.93 23.96
CA ALA A 140 -15.88 -33.08 24.12
C ALA A 140 -16.23 -34.11 25.21
N LEU A 141 -15.41 -35.14 25.40
CA LEU A 141 -15.57 -36.12 26.50
C LEU A 141 -15.36 -35.49 27.87
N LEU A 142 -14.62 -34.38 27.93
CA LEU A 142 -14.37 -33.58 29.13
C LEU A 142 -15.29 -32.34 29.21
N GLY A 143 -16.36 -32.29 28.40
CA GLY A 143 -17.36 -31.20 28.40
C GLY A 143 -16.99 -29.97 27.57
N ARG A 144 -15.89 -29.99 26.82
CA ARG A 144 -15.49 -28.91 25.90
C ARG A 144 -15.75 -29.36 24.47
N HIS A 145 -16.91 -29.00 23.91
CA HIS A 145 -17.36 -29.47 22.59
C HIS A 145 -16.83 -28.67 21.39
N SER A 146 -16.28 -27.48 21.63
CA SER A 146 -15.72 -26.66 20.57
C SER A 146 -14.75 -25.60 21.09
N VAL A 147 -13.99 -24.99 20.17
CA VAL A 147 -13.07 -23.87 20.42
C VAL A 147 -13.30 -22.78 19.38
N ASP A 148 -13.34 -21.54 19.85
CA ASP A 148 -13.44 -20.36 19.02
C ASP A 148 -12.06 -19.94 18.49
N VAL A 149 -11.98 -19.67 17.19
CA VAL A 149 -10.76 -19.16 16.55
C VAL A 149 -11.06 -17.94 15.68
N THR A 150 -10.17 -16.96 15.78
CA THR A 150 -10.29 -15.65 15.12
C THR A 150 -8.94 -15.28 14.51
N ALA A 151 -8.95 -14.64 13.35
CA ALA A 151 -7.77 -14.04 12.74
C ALA A 151 -8.12 -12.69 12.12
N THR A 152 -7.16 -11.77 12.13
CA THR A 152 -7.31 -10.43 11.57
C THR A 152 -6.14 -10.15 10.66
N ALA A 153 -6.41 -9.48 9.53
CA ALA A 153 -5.39 -9.02 8.59
C ALA A 153 -5.75 -7.61 8.11
N ILE A 154 -4.72 -6.79 7.88
CA ILE A 154 -4.86 -5.47 7.30
C ILE A 154 -4.15 -5.47 5.96
N ALA A 155 -4.82 -4.99 4.92
CA ALA A 155 -4.20 -4.75 3.63
C ALA A 155 -4.36 -3.29 3.24
N ALA A 156 -3.25 -2.66 2.87
CA ALA A 156 -3.23 -1.31 2.34
C ALA A 156 -2.99 -1.38 0.83
N ARG A 157 -3.68 -0.52 0.07
CA ARG A 157 -3.42 -0.30 -1.34
C ARG A 157 -2.43 0.84 -1.47
N GLY A 158 -1.18 0.50 -1.79
CA GLY A 158 -0.09 1.44 -1.93
C GLY A 158 0.45 1.97 -0.61
N LEU A 159 1.77 2.12 -0.51
CA LEU A 159 2.36 2.99 0.49
C LEU A 159 1.88 4.41 0.20
N VAL A 160 1.15 5.02 1.14
CA VAL A 160 0.79 6.44 1.07
C VAL A 160 1.94 7.24 1.63
N ILE A 161 2.52 8.08 0.79
CA ILE A 161 3.36 9.18 1.25
C ILE A 161 2.69 10.49 0.85
N ALA A 162 2.79 11.48 1.72
CA ALA A 162 2.19 12.80 1.52
C ALA A 162 3.27 13.89 1.46
N PRO A 163 4.15 13.88 0.44
CA PRO A 163 5.14 14.94 0.28
C PRO A 163 4.48 16.30 0.13
N VAL A 164 5.15 17.32 0.68
CA VAL A 164 4.90 18.74 0.40
C VAL A 164 6.00 19.21 -0.55
N VAL A 165 5.61 19.82 -1.66
CA VAL A 165 6.49 20.33 -2.71
C VAL A 165 6.41 21.85 -2.68
N ASP A 166 7.55 22.50 -2.47
CA ASP A 166 7.65 23.96 -2.49
C ASP A 166 7.55 24.50 -3.92
N ALA A 167 6.99 25.70 -4.06
CA ALA A 167 6.74 26.31 -5.38
C ALA A 167 8.03 26.57 -6.20
N ASP A 168 9.16 26.75 -5.52
CA ASP A 168 10.47 27.02 -6.11
C ASP A 168 11.27 25.74 -6.44
N ALA A 169 10.68 24.56 -6.25
CA ALA A 169 11.28 23.27 -6.54
C ALA A 169 11.51 23.06 -8.06
N CYS A 170 12.74 23.28 -8.55
CA CYS A 170 13.09 23.21 -9.96
C CYS A 170 13.39 21.78 -10.44
N PRO A 171 12.56 21.17 -11.32
CA PRO A 171 12.77 19.80 -11.79
C PRO A 171 14.10 19.58 -12.52
N TRP A 172 14.65 20.62 -13.14
CA TRP A 172 15.92 20.57 -13.89
C TRP A 172 17.18 20.61 -13.01
N LEU A 173 17.01 20.69 -11.68
CA LEU A 173 18.07 20.47 -10.70
C LEU A 173 18.03 19.06 -10.09
N ALA A 174 17.09 18.19 -10.52
CA ALA A 174 16.95 16.84 -9.97
C ALA A 174 18.26 16.04 -10.05
N GLY A 175 18.71 15.53 -8.90
CA GLY A 175 19.90 14.68 -8.82
C GLY A 175 21.23 15.38 -9.13
N MET A 176 21.26 16.72 -9.21
CA MET A 176 22.47 17.51 -9.42
C MET A 176 23.16 17.87 -8.08
N PRO A 177 24.50 18.01 -8.04
CA PRO A 177 25.21 18.43 -6.84
C PRO A 177 24.97 19.91 -6.50
N ASN A 178 25.19 20.27 -5.22
CA ASN A 178 25.13 21.67 -4.75
C ASN A 178 26.01 22.59 -5.61
N GLY A 179 25.49 23.78 -5.92
CA GLY A 179 26.11 24.75 -6.82
C GLY A 179 25.74 24.59 -8.29
N SER A 180 25.06 23.50 -8.67
CA SER A 180 24.50 23.37 -10.02
C SER A 180 23.40 24.39 -10.26
N GLN A 181 23.28 24.88 -11.50
CA GLN A 181 22.38 25.98 -11.85
C GLN A 181 21.50 25.65 -13.03
N VAL A 182 20.32 26.27 -13.05
CA VAL A 182 19.53 26.50 -14.26
C VAL A 182 19.63 28.00 -14.55
N ALA A 183 20.41 28.34 -15.58
CA ALA A 183 20.70 29.74 -15.90
C ALA A 183 19.43 30.49 -16.32
N GLY A 184 19.37 31.76 -15.93
CA GLY A 184 18.36 32.69 -16.40
C GLY A 184 18.48 32.94 -17.91
N TYR A 185 17.36 33.06 -18.61
CA TYR A 185 17.31 33.57 -19.98
C TYR A 185 16.05 34.39 -20.22
N GLY A 186 15.96 35.09 -21.35
CA GLY A 186 14.79 35.90 -21.69
C GLY A 186 14.57 37.10 -20.75
N GLY A 187 15.65 37.69 -20.24
CA GLY A 187 15.61 38.86 -19.35
C GLY A 187 15.83 38.56 -17.86
N ASN A 188 15.82 37.28 -17.47
CA ASN A 188 16.18 36.90 -16.10
C ASN A 188 17.68 36.71 -15.92
N THR A 189 18.22 37.33 -14.88
CA THR A 189 19.63 37.26 -14.49
C THR A 189 19.88 36.38 -13.27
N THR A 190 18.82 35.93 -12.59
CA THR A 190 18.88 35.14 -11.37
C THR A 190 18.69 33.66 -11.70
N PRO A 191 19.70 32.80 -11.54
CA PRO A 191 19.54 31.36 -11.77
C PRO A 191 18.79 30.68 -10.63
N ALA A 192 18.14 29.55 -10.92
CA ALA A 192 17.77 28.58 -9.89
C ALA A 192 19.02 27.76 -9.51
N VAL A 193 19.27 27.53 -8.22
CA VAL A 193 20.53 26.96 -7.73
C VAL A 193 20.29 25.82 -6.74
N ALA A 194 20.99 24.70 -6.93
CA ALA A 194 20.99 23.60 -5.95
C ALA A 194 21.86 23.95 -4.71
N PRO A 195 21.43 23.64 -3.48
CA PRO A 195 20.25 22.85 -3.15
C PRO A 195 18.98 23.68 -2.93
N ALA A 196 19.07 25.01 -2.88
CA ALA A 196 17.96 25.89 -2.48
C ALA A 196 16.68 25.63 -3.31
N GLN A 197 16.80 25.56 -4.63
CA GLN A 197 15.69 25.24 -5.54
C GLN A 197 15.72 23.79 -6.05
N SER A 198 16.39 22.87 -5.34
CA SER A 198 16.39 21.46 -5.76
C SER A 198 14.99 20.86 -5.62
N PRO A 199 14.57 19.99 -6.56
CA PRO A 199 13.25 19.38 -6.46
C PRO A 199 13.24 18.35 -5.33
N LEU A 200 12.05 18.09 -4.81
CA LEU A 200 11.86 17.16 -3.70
C LEU A 200 12.21 15.73 -4.12
N LEU A 201 13.22 15.14 -3.50
CA LEU A 201 13.46 13.70 -3.58
C LEU A 201 12.40 12.95 -2.78
N VAL A 202 11.58 12.17 -3.46
CA VAL A 202 10.53 11.37 -2.85
C VAL A 202 11.15 10.16 -2.16
N SER A 203 11.25 10.21 -0.84
CA SER A 203 11.83 9.14 -0.01
C SER A 203 10.77 8.17 0.51
N GLY A 204 11.15 6.91 0.71
CA GLY A 204 10.28 5.88 1.28
C GLY A 204 9.36 5.17 0.30
N LEU A 205 9.15 5.70 -0.91
CA LEU A 205 8.38 5.04 -1.97
C LEU A 205 9.23 3.97 -2.70
N PRO A 206 8.80 2.70 -2.75
CA PRO A 206 9.51 1.70 -3.54
C PRO A 206 9.44 2.02 -5.04
N ILE A 207 10.57 2.39 -5.64
CA ILE A 207 10.71 2.60 -7.08
C ILE A 207 11.00 1.24 -7.73
N THR A 208 9.95 0.52 -8.12
CA THR A 208 10.07 -0.76 -8.83
C THR A 208 9.75 -0.57 -10.31
N PRO A 209 10.69 -0.81 -11.24
CA PRO A 209 10.41 -0.79 -12.67
C PRO A 209 9.15 -1.57 -13.07
N GLY A 210 8.34 -1.00 -13.95
CA GLY A 210 7.04 -1.54 -14.38
C GLY A 210 5.91 -1.41 -13.35
N GLY A 211 6.22 -0.99 -12.12
CA GLY A 211 5.20 -0.60 -11.14
C GLY A 211 4.46 0.66 -11.58
N LYS A 212 3.24 0.84 -11.09
CA LYS A 212 2.44 2.04 -11.35
C LYS A 212 2.39 2.94 -10.13
N LEU A 213 2.55 4.23 -10.34
CA LEU A 213 2.32 5.30 -9.37
C LEU A 213 1.03 6.04 -9.70
N TYR A 214 0.35 6.47 -8.64
CA TYR A 214 -0.86 7.27 -8.69
C TYR A 214 -0.71 8.46 -7.75
N PHE A 215 -1.29 9.59 -8.13
CA PHE A 215 -1.34 10.81 -7.33
C PHE A 215 -2.81 11.10 -7.01
N ARG A 216 -3.12 11.40 -5.76
CA ARG A 216 -4.49 11.70 -5.32
C ARG A 216 -4.49 12.69 -4.18
N GLN A 217 -5.67 13.27 -3.93
CA GLN A 217 -5.83 14.30 -2.89
C GLN A 217 -4.79 15.42 -3.05
N THR A 218 -4.41 15.68 -4.29
CA THR A 218 -3.44 16.71 -4.63
C THR A 218 -4.09 18.06 -4.36
N SER A 219 -3.48 18.84 -3.49
CA SER A 219 -4.06 20.07 -2.98
C SER A 219 -2.98 21.10 -2.65
N GLY A 220 -3.39 22.30 -2.23
CA GLY A 220 -2.51 23.45 -2.11
C GLY A 220 -2.51 24.28 -3.38
N THR A 221 -1.72 25.35 -3.36
CA THR A 221 -1.62 26.27 -4.48
C THR A 221 -0.20 26.82 -4.60
N THR A 222 0.19 27.10 -5.84
CA THR A 222 1.43 27.78 -6.18
C THR A 222 1.13 29.03 -7.00
N SER A 223 2.03 30.00 -6.94
CA SER A 223 1.97 31.25 -7.70
C SER A 223 3.37 31.63 -8.17
N TYR A 224 3.44 32.51 -9.18
CA TYR A 224 4.65 33.15 -9.66
C TYR A 224 4.50 34.67 -9.50
N GLN A 225 5.52 35.38 -9.01
CA GLN A 225 5.54 36.84 -8.96
C GLN A 225 4.27 37.49 -8.33
N ASP A 226 3.71 36.87 -7.29
CA ASP A 226 2.43 37.27 -6.65
C ASP A 226 1.21 37.30 -7.58
N ALA A 227 1.23 36.51 -8.66
CA ALA A 227 0.08 36.29 -9.54
C ALA A 227 -1.04 35.49 -8.84
N ALA A 228 -2.06 35.11 -9.62
CA ALA A 228 -3.12 34.25 -9.13
C ALA A 228 -2.56 32.92 -8.58
N ASN A 229 -3.20 32.40 -7.54
CA ASN A 229 -2.89 31.07 -7.01
C ASN A 229 -3.47 30.00 -7.93
N TYR A 230 -2.62 29.09 -8.39
CA TYR A 230 -3.01 27.95 -9.23
C TYR A 230 -3.01 26.67 -8.41
N GLY A 231 -3.99 25.81 -8.67
CA GLY A 231 -3.99 24.45 -8.15
C GLY A 231 -2.94 23.57 -8.85
N PRO A 232 -2.93 22.26 -8.56
CA PRO A 232 -1.90 21.34 -9.05
C PRO A 232 -1.73 21.26 -10.57
N ASP A 233 -2.79 21.50 -11.34
CA ASP A 233 -2.73 21.56 -12.81
C ASP A 233 -2.05 22.82 -13.36
N GLY A 234 -1.73 23.78 -12.49
CA GLY A 234 -1.13 25.05 -12.87
C GLY A 234 -2.05 25.96 -13.70
N ASN A 235 -1.45 26.95 -14.36
CA ASN A 235 -2.12 27.81 -15.31
C ASN A 235 -2.21 27.12 -16.67
N THR A 236 -3.29 26.36 -16.92
CA THR A 236 -3.48 25.63 -18.18
C THR A 236 -3.64 26.53 -19.42
N GLY A 237 -3.88 27.84 -19.23
CA GLY A 237 -3.88 28.84 -20.29
C GLY A 237 -2.50 29.45 -20.59
N PHE A 238 -1.50 29.20 -19.75
CA PHE A 238 -0.14 29.69 -19.93
C PHE A 238 0.85 28.52 -19.98
N ILE A 239 1.20 28.12 -21.20
CA ILE A 239 2.14 27.03 -21.46
C ILE A 239 3.56 27.59 -21.57
N VAL A 240 4.47 26.98 -20.82
CA VAL A 240 5.90 27.32 -20.78
C VAL A 240 6.77 26.18 -21.30
N ALA A 241 8.01 26.50 -21.66
CA ALA A 241 8.99 25.55 -22.17
C ALA A 241 10.38 25.82 -21.56
N GLN A 242 10.77 24.99 -20.60
CA GLN A 242 12.12 25.05 -20.06
C GLN A 242 13.13 24.40 -21.02
N GLN A 243 14.20 25.11 -21.32
CA GLN A 243 15.28 24.61 -22.17
C GLN A 243 16.04 23.45 -21.52
N ALA A 244 16.60 22.57 -22.36
CA ALA A 244 17.43 21.47 -21.92
C ALA A 244 18.65 21.96 -21.13
N VAL A 245 18.84 21.42 -19.92
CA VAL A 245 19.93 21.78 -19.01
C VAL A 245 20.18 20.62 -18.05
N ASN A 246 21.41 20.50 -17.55
CA ASN A 246 21.80 19.44 -16.60
C ASN A 246 21.49 18.00 -17.07
N GLY A 247 21.46 17.78 -18.39
CA GLY A 247 21.16 16.48 -19.00
C GLY A 247 19.68 16.09 -18.98
N ILE A 248 18.80 17.00 -18.56
CA ILE A 248 17.34 16.86 -18.59
C ILE A 248 16.84 17.67 -19.79
N ASN A 249 16.05 17.04 -20.66
CA ASN A 249 15.61 17.65 -21.91
C ASN A 249 14.48 18.67 -21.66
N THR A 250 14.10 19.40 -22.70
CA THR A 250 12.94 20.28 -22.68
C THR A 250 11.66 19.51 -22.44
N THR A 251 10.81 20.08 -21.59
CA THR A 251 9.40 19.70 -21.45
C THR A 251 8.57 20.95 -21.60
N LYS A 252 7.39 20.82 -22.23
CA LYS A 252 6.37 21.86 -22.25
C LYS A 252 5.19 21.48 -21.37
N GLY A 253 4.59 22.46 -20.73
CA GLY A 253 3.44 22.23 -19.85
C GLY A 253 2.91 23.51 -19.22
N PRO A 254 1.80 23.41 -18.49
CA PRO A 254 1.22 24.55 -17.78
C PRO A 254 2.19 25.11 -16.73
N LEU A 255 2.35 26.44 -16.72
CA LEU A 255 3.11 27.13 -15.68
C LEU A 255 2.54 26.80 -14.29
N ASN A 256 3.41 26.62 -13.29
CA ASN A 256 3.07 26.30 -11.92
C ASN A 256 2.38 24.93 -11.69
N SER A 257 2.40 24.03 -12.67
CA SER A 257 1.85 22.68 -12.50
C SER A 257 2.80 21.74 -11.74
N LEU A 258 2.23 20.75 -11.04
CA LEU A 258 3.00 19.65 -10.46
C LEU A 258 3.57 18.75 -11.55
N VAL A 259 4.88 18.52 -11.49
CA VAL A 259 5.60 17.64 -12.42
C VAL A 259 6.51 16.66 -11.69
N GLY A 260 6.81 15.55 -12.37
CA GLY A 260 7.69 14.52 -11.85
C GLY A 260 8.84 14.18 -12.80
N ILE A 261 9.89 13.57 -12.26
CA ILE A 261 11.01 13.04 -13.04
C ILE A 261 11.59 11.79 -12.37
N PHE A 262 11.81 10.74 -13.16
CA PHE A 262 12.52 9.53 -12.73
C PHE A 262 13.99 9.60 -13.11
N LEU A 263 14.87 9.24 -12.18
CA LEU A 263 16.31 9.12 -12.39
C LEU A 263 16.81 7.76 -11.92
N ASP A 264 17.94 7.34 -12.47
CA ASP A 264 18.80 6.30 -11.87
C ASP A 264 19.77 6.95 -10.88
N ASP A 265 20.78 6.23 -10.37
CA ASP A 265 21.73 6.76 -9.38
C ASP A 265 22.77 7.73 -9.96
N ARG A 266 22.86 7.86 -11.29
CA ARG A 266 23.87 8.71 -11.95
C ARG A 266 23.41 10.17 -11.98
N ALA A 267 24.36 11.10 -11.99
CA ALA A 267 24.03 12.50 -12.26
C ALA A 267 23.50 12.64 -13.71
N PRO A 268 22.37 13.32 -13.94
CA PRO A 268 21.68 13.28 -15.24
C PRO A 268 22.49 13.86 -16.40
N ASN A 269 23.44 14.76 -16.11
CA ASN A 269 24.36 15.39 -17.07
C ASN A 269 25.51 14.48 -17.55
N THR A 270 25.65 13.27 -17.00
CA THR A 270 26.77 12.36 -17.32
C THR A 270 26.47 11.36 -18.44
N TRP A 271 25.25 11.36 -18.98
CA TRP A 271 24.84 10.41 -20.02
C TRP A 271 23.81 11.00 -20.99
N ALA A 272 23.60 10.35 -22.13
CA ALA A 272 22.78 10.85 -23.24
C ALA A 272 21.39 11.33 -22.79
N GLN A 273 20.96 12.49 -23.27
CA GLN A 273 19.65 13.05 -22.93
C GLN A 273 18.51 12.14 -23.39
N ALA A 274 17.39 12.16 -22.67
CA ALA A 274 16.16 11.48 -23.08
C ALA A 274 15.36 12.30 -24.09
N ALA A 275 14.37 11.71 -24.74
CA ALA A 275 13.45 12.46 -25.60
C ALA A 275 12.64 13.49 -24.77
N SER A 276 12.23 14.59 -25.39
CA SER A 276 11.34 15.58 -24.77
C SER A 276 9.90 15.05 -24.65
N LEU A 277 9.17 15.51 -23.63
CA LEU A 277 7.72 15.33 -23.55
C LEU A 277 7.01 16.69 -23.75
N ASP A 278 5.80 16.67 -24.30
CA ASP A 278 5.03 17.88 -24.59
C ASP A 278 3.61 17.75 -24.02
N PHE A 279 3.30 18.56 -23.01
CA PHE A 279 2.01 18.64 -22.33
C PHE A 279 1.31 19.98 -22.60
N SER A 280 1.59 20.62 -23.73
CA SER A 280 1.02 21.92 -24.10
C SER A 280 -0.50 21.90 -24.32
N THR A 281 -1.05 20.77 -24.78
CA THR A 281 -2.48 20.66 -25.12
C THR A 281 -3.29 19.96 -24.02
N ALA A 282 -4.59 20.25 -23.94
CA ALA A 282 -5.48 19.52 -23.05
C ALA A 282 -5.46 18.00 -23.33
N ALA A 283 -5.46 17.61 -24.62
CA ALA A 283 -5.38 16.21 -25.03
C ALA A 283 -4.09 15.51 -24.56
N SER A 284 -2.94 16.20 -24.61
CA SER A 284 -1.67 15.63 -24.10
C SER A 284 -1.65 15.43 -22.58
N ARG A 285 -2.54 16.11 -21.84
CA ARG A 285 -2.68 15.96 -20.38
C ARG A 285 -3.80 15.00 -20.00
N ASP A 286 -4.69 14.67 -20.92
CA ASP A 286 -5.86 13.81 -20.71
C ASP A 286 -5.55 12.36 -21.12
N PHE A 287 -4.77 11.66 -20.29
CA PHE A 287 -4.40 10.25 -20.49
C PHE A 287 -4.85 9.37 -19.32
N THR A 288 -5.02 8.08 -19.58
CA THR A 288 -5.21 7.08 -18.52
C THR A 288 -3.88 6.54 -18.02
N THR A 289 -2.90 6.36 -18.90
CA THR A 289 -1.58 5.81 -18.55
C THR A 289 -0.48 6.56 -19.28
N LEU A 290 0.57 6.92 -18.56
CA LEU A 290 1.81 7.48 -19.10
C LEU A 290 3.00 6.60 -18.70
N SER A 291 3.91 6.35 -19.64
CA SER A 291 5.16 5.63 -19.40
C SER A 291 6.36 6.56 -19.63
N PRO A 292 6.65 7.48 -18.69
CA PRO A 292 7.80 8.35 -18.81
C PRO A 292 9.10 7.55 -18.70
N GLY A 293 10.09 7.89 -19.53
CA GLY A 293 11.45 7.39 -19.42
C GLY A 293 12.27 8.11 -18.34
N LEU A 294 13.47 7.60 -18.09
CA LEU A 294 14.45 8.30 -17.25
C LEU A 294 14.77 9.69 -17.82
N LYS A 295 14.96 10.67 -16.94
CA LYS A 295 15.26 12.09 -17.28
C LYS A 295 14.18 12.83 -18.07
N GLN A 296 12.99 12.27 -18.20
CA GLN A 296 11.85 12.97 -18.79
C GLN A 296 11.04 13.63 -17.68
N VAL A 297 10.94 14.96 -17.70
CA VAL A 297 9.99 15.67 -16.86
C VAL A 297 8.60 15.46 -17.43
N PHE A 298 7.65 15.01 -16.62
CA PHE A 298 6.29 14.73 -17.03
C PHE A 298 5.25 15.45 -16.17
N PHE A 299 4.13 15.82 -16.80
CA PHE A 299 2.99 16.44 -16.13
C PHE A 299 2.29 15.43 -15.20
N ILE A 300 2.05 15.84 -13.96
CA ILE A 300 1.25 15.09 -12.98
C ILE A 300 -0.07 15.81 -12.74
N GLY A 301 -0.03 17.13 -12.56
CA GLY A 301 -1.23 17.90 -12.26
C GLY A 301 -1.85 17.47 -10.93
N ASP A 302 -3.17 17.38 -10.90
CA ASP A 302 -3.92 16.81 -9.78
C ASP A 302 -3.91 15.26 -9.74
N GLY A 303 -3.38 14.61 -10.79
CA GLY A 303 -3.33 13.16 -10.96
C GLY A 303 -4.61 12.56 -11.56
N LEU A 304 -5.53 13.39 -12.06
CA LEU A 304 -6.79 12.99 -12.67
C LEU A 304 -6.83 13.34 -14.16
N ASN A 305 -7.55 12.53 -14.92
CA ASN A 305 -7.91 12.85 -16.29
C ASN A 305 -9.19 13.71 -16.34
N SER A 306 -9.61 14.15 -17.52
CA SER A 306 -10.77 15.05 -17.68
C SER A 306 -12.10 14.44 -17.20
N SER A 307 -12.17 13.10 -17.07
CA SER A 307 -13.33 12.37 -16.54
C SER A 307 -13.27 12.13 -15.02
N GLY A 308 -12.22 12.64 -14.34
CA GLY A 308 -12.01 12.43 -12.90
C GLY A 308 -11.44 11.06 -12.55
N GLN A 309 -10.91 10.30 -13.52
CA GLN A 309 -10.24 9.02 -13.28
C GLN A 309 -8.77 9.24 -12.94
N LEU A 310 -8.23 8.45 -12.02
CA LEU A 310 -6.81 8.48 -11.69
C LEU A 310 -5.94 8.10 -12.88
N GLN A 311 -4.93 8.92 -13.14
CA GLN A 311 -3.91 8.65 -14.13
C GLN A 311 -2.83 7.70 -13.58
N GLU A 312 -2.35 6.81 -14.43
CA GLU A 312 -1.33 5.83 -14.10
C GLU A 312 0.04 6.26 -14.64
N PHE A 313 1.04 6.31 -13.77
CA PHE A 313 2.42 6.63 -14.16
C PHE A 313 3.30 5.39 -14.00
N VAL A 314 3.74 4.82 -15.13
CA VAL A 314 4.57 3.60 -15.13
C VAL A 314 6.02 3.97 -14.81
N ILE A 315 6.57 3.34 -13.79
CA ILE A 315 7.98 3.53 -13.38
C ILE A 315 8.89 2.92 -14.47
N PRO A 316 9.79 3.70 -15.09
CA PRO A 316 10.65 3.21 -16.15
C PRO A 316 11.70 2.21 -15.66
N ALA A 317 12.22 1.40 -16.59
CA ALA A 317 13.36 0.53 -16.33
C ALA A 317 14.58 1.34 -15.87
N GLY A 318 15.26 0.85 -14.83
CA GLY A 318 16.45 1.47 -14.26
C GLY A 318 16.19 2.65 -13.32
N ALA A 319 14.93 3.04 -13.07
CA ALA A 319 14.64 4.08 -12.09
C ALA A 319 14.96 3.62 -10.67
N THR A 320 15.70 4.45 -9.94
CA THR A 320 16.02 4.25 -8.53
C THR A 320 15.62 5.46 -7.68
N ARG A 321 15.45 6.63 -8.31
CA ARG A 321 15.07 7.89 -7.68
C ARG A 321 13.87 8.50 -8.40
N PHE A 322 13.00 9.14 -7.63
CA PHE A 322 11.87 9.90 -8.15
C PHE A 322 11.83 11.27 -7.47
N TYR A 323 11.68 12.32 -8.27
CA TYR A 323 11.63 13.69 -7.79
C TYR A 323 10.31 14.37 -8.19
N LEU A 324 9.83 15.25 -7.33
CA LEU A 324 8.71 16.16 -7.60
C LEU A 324 9.19 17.60 -7.63
N GLY A 325 8.62 18.38 -8.53
CA GLY A 325 8.87 19.81 -8.61
C GLY A 325 7.73 20.52 -9.32
N ILE A 326 7.93 21.81 -9.56
CA ILE A 326 6.93 22.69 -10.16
C ILE A 326 7.40 23.13 -11.54
N MET A 327 6.47 23.15 -12.50
CA MET A 327 6.75 23.58 -13.86
C MET A 327 6.93 25.10 -13.92
N ASP A 328 8.06 25.52 -14.44
CA ASP A 328 8.38 26.91 -14.75
C ASP A 328 9.40 26.92 -15.90
N GLU A 329 9.89 28.09 -16.27
CA GLU A 329 10.92 28.26 -17.28
C GLU A 329 11.95 29.34 -16.91
N LYS A 330 12.99 29.49 -17.73
CA LYS A 330 13.91 30.64 -17.69
C LYS A 330 14.65 30.84 -16.37
N GLY A 331 14.68 29.85 -15.48
CA GLY A 331 15.28 29.97 -14.15
C GLY A 331 14.46 30.82 -13.16
N TRP A 332 13.16 31.06 -13.39
CA TRP A 332 12.33 31.95 -12.57
C TRP A 332 11.84 31.35 -11.26
N TRP A 333 12.10 30.08 -10.96
CA TRP A 333 11.64 29.40 -9.74
C TRP A 333 11.82 30.19 -8.42
N TRP A 334 12.82 31.06 -8.31
CA TRP A 334 13.05 31.87 -7.11
C TRP A 334 11.92 32.84 -6.75
N ASP A 335 11.06 33.22 -7.70
CA ASP A 335 9.91 34.11 -7.47
C ASP A 335 8.57 33.36 -7.32
N ASN A 336 8.62 32.02 -7.33
CA ASN A 336 7.47 31.19 -7.07
C ASN A 336 7.20 31.08 -5.57
N THR A 337 5.92 31.09 -5.20
CA THR A 337 5.48 31.01 -3.80
C THR A 337 4.34 30.00 -3.63
N GLY A 338 4.17 29.50 -2.42
CA GLY A 338 3.16 28.50 -2.08
C GLY A 338 3.72 27.07 -2.04
N THR A 339 2.82 26.11 -1.89
CA THR A 339 3.16 24.68 -1.76
C THR A 339 2.04 23.82 -2.33
N LEU A 340 2.41 22.65 -2.84
CA LEU A 340 1.48 21.57 -3.17
C LEU A 340 1.71 20.40 -2.22
N SER A 341 0.65 19.68 -1.90
CA SER A 341 0.70 18.38 -1.22
C SER A 341 0.02 17.34 -2.07
N THR A 342 0.54 16.11 -2.10
CA THR A 342 -0.07 14.99 -2.85
C THR A 342 0.05 13.71 -2.06
N SER A 343 -1.01 12.90 -2.03
CA SER A 343 -0.94 11.52 -1.56
C SER A 343 -0.51 10.62 -2.72
N MET A 344 0.73 10.14 -2.70
CA MET A 344 1.22 9.20 -3.69
C MET A 344 0.94 7.76 -3.27
N LEU A 345 0.50 6.94 -4.21
CA LEU A 345 0.26 5.50 -4.02
C LEU A 345 1.02 4.69 -5.06
N ASN A 346 1.45 3.48 -4.71
CA ASN A 346 1.80 2.46 -5.69
C ASN A 346 0.66 1.43 -5.84
N ASP A 347 0.57 0.74 -6.98
CA ASP A 347 -0.50 -0.26 -7.22
C ASP A 347 -0.41 -1.51 -6.33
N LYS A 348 0.68 -1.66 -5.57
CA LYS A 348 0.90 -2.87 -4.78
C LYS A 348 -0.04 -2.86 -3.58
N VAL A 349 -0.92 -3.85 -3.55
CA VAL A 349 -1.63 -4.22 -2.33
C VAL A 349 -0.69 -5.04 -1.44
N THR A 350 -0.42 -4.52 -0.25
CA THR A 350 0.44 -5.19 0.73
C THR A 350 -0.31 -5.48 2.01
N LEU A 351 0.02 -6.60 2.65
CA LEU A 351 -0.37 -6.82 4.04
C LEU A 351 0.51 -5.96 4.92
N VAL A 352 -0.11 -5.38 5.94
CA VAL A 352 0.55 -4.50 6.90
C VAL A 352 0.23 -4.98 8.33
N GLN A 353 1.16 -4.73 9.24
CA GLN A 353 1.11 -5.14 10.65
C GLN A 353 1.41 -3.97 11.56
#